data_AF-A0A6V7VXL2-F1
#
_entry.id   AF-A0A6V7VXL2-F1
#
_cell.length_a   1.000
_cell.length_b   1.000
_cell.length_c   1.000
_cell.angle_alpha   90.00
_cell.angle_beta   90.00
_cell.angle_gamma   90.00
#
_symmetry.space_group_name_H-M   'P 1'
#
loop_
_entity.id
_entity.type
_entity.pdbx_description
1 polymer ?
#
loop_
_entity_poly.entity_id
_entity_poly.type
_entity_poly.pdbx_seq_one_letter_code
_entity_poly.pdbx_strand_id
1 'polypeptide(L)'
;MIIVRCCLEQLFTCAFEHAYFCDGVFNLEMINILFDNDKAIPIQFNFQYTTLFANNKTFENVFKFVSNHLSISESLSINLDFNIKEHQKNNLFNILINEGNKFPQIYLWSQV
;
A
#
# COMPACT_ATOMS: atom_id res chain seq x y z
N MET A 1 2.18 21.44 10.59
CA MET A 1 1.46 20.18 10.28
C MET A 1 0.08 20.39 9.64
N ILE A 2 -0.64 21.49 9.94
CA ILE A 2 -1.97 21.78 9.35
C ILE A 2 -1.96 21.87 7.82
N ILE A 3 -0.97 22.57 7.23
CA ILE A 3 -0.88 22.73 5.76
C ILE A 3 -0.74 21.36 5.06
N VAL A 4 0.18 20.51 5.55
CA VAL A 4 0.39 19.16 5.02
C VAL A 4 -0.90 18.34 5.12
N ARG A 5 -1.59 18.39 6.26
CA ARG A 5 -2.89 17.73 6.44
C ARG A 5 -3.94 18.25 5.44
N CYS A 6 -4.10 19.56 5.28
CA CYS A 6 -5.07 20.12 4.33
C CYS A 6 -4.75 19.73 2.87
N CYS A 7 -3.49 19.72 2.47
CA CYS A 7 -3.08 19.27 1.14
C CYS A 7 -3.40 17.78 0.94
N LEU A 8 -3.16 16.94 1.94
CA LEU A 8 -3.48 15.52 1.88
C LEU A 8 -5.01 15.29 1.86
N GLU A 9 -5.76 16.04 2.67
CA GLU A 9 -7.24 16.00 2.69
C GLU A 9 -7.87 16.22 1.31
N GLN A 10 -7.30 17.12 0.52
CA GLN A 10 -7.73 17.32 -0.87
C GLN A 10 -7.44 16.10 -1.75
N LEU A 11 -6.28 15.45 -1.58
CA LEU A 11 -5.92 14.27 -2.36
C LEU A 11 -6.83 13.07 -2.07
N PHE A 12 -7.38 12.94 -0.85
CA PHE A 12 -8.30 11.84 -0.52
C PHE A 12 -9.68 11.96 -1.16
N THR A 13 -10.07 13.17 -1.55
CA THR A 13 -11.30 13.37 -2.34
C THR A 13 -11.11 13.07 -3.82
N CYS A 14 -9.87 12.87 -4.26
CA CYS A 14 -9.55 12.52 -5.63
C CYS A 14 -9.51 11.00 -5.82
N ALA A 15 -9.75 10.58 -7.06
CA ALA A 15 -9.46 9.24 -7.54
C ALA A 15 -8.36 9.34 -8.60
N PHE A 16 -7.35 8.50 -8.45
CA PHE A 16 -6.22 8.44 -9.36
C PHE A 16 -6.25 7.10 -10.10
N GLU A 17 -5.78 7.10 -11.34
CA GLU A 17 -5.75 5.89 -12.15
C GLU A 17 -4.69 4.91 -11.63
N HIS A 18 -3.49 5.41 -11.32
CA HIS A 18 -2.33 4.58 -11.02
C HIS A 18 -1.55 5.03 -9.78
N ALA A 19 -1.14 4.08 -8.94
CA ALA A 19 -0.12 4.24 -7.91
C ALA A 19 1.06 3.29 -8.15
N TYR A 20 2.28 3.81 -7.99
CA TYR A 20 3.50 3.04 -8.10
C TYR A 20 4.34 3.22 -6.83
N PHE A 21 4.58 2.13 -6.11
CA PHE A 21 5.37 2.12 -4.89
C PHE A 21 6.67 1.34 -5.13
N CYS A 22 7.73 2.07 -5.43
CA CYS A 22 9.10 1.56 -5.55
C CYS A 22 9.93 2.13 -4.39
N ASP A 23 10.62 1.27 -3.63
CA ASP A 23 11.53 1.66 -2.55
C ASP A 23 10.96 2.61 -1.49
N GLY A 24 9.64 2.58 -1.27
CA GLY A 24 8.96 3.50 -0.37
C GLY A 24 9.43 3.33 1.08
N VAL A 25 10.07 4.36 1.63
CA VAL A 25 10.29 4.51 3.06
C VAL A 25 9.06 5.20 3.65
N PHE A 26 8.00 4.42 3.87
CA PHE A 26 6.84 4.90 4.60
C PHE A 26 7.18 4.95 6.09
N ASN A 27 7.25 6.15 6.65
CA ASN A 27 7.21 6.31 8.09
C ASN A 27 5.75 6.15 8.55
N LEU A 28 5.39 4.93 8.93
CA LEU A 28 4.05 4.59 9.41
C LEU A 28 3.66 5.41 10.65
N GLU A 29 4.62 5.74 11.51
CA GLU A 29 4.36 6.60 12.68
C GLU A 29 3.95 8.01 12.26
N MET A 30 4.60 8.56 11.23
CA MET A 30 4.21 9.86 10.67
C MET A 30 2.82 9.80 10.03
N ILE A 31 2.50 8.73 9.31
CA ILE A 31 1.18 8.50 8.71
C ILE A 31 0.12 8.44 9.82
N ASN A 32 0.35 7.66 10.86
CA ASN A 32 -0.56 7.56 12.01
C ASN A 32 -0.74 8.92 12.70
N ILE A 33 0.34 9.69 12.92
CA ILE A 33 0.23 11.05 13.48
C ILE A 33 -0.62 11.98 12.60
N LEU A 34 -0.50 11.85 11.27
CA LEU A 34 -1.25 12.65 10.30
C LEU A 34 -2.72 12.24 10.20
N PHE A 35 -3.05 10.96 10.40
CA PHE A 35 -4.36 10.40 10.01
C PHE A 35 -5.14 9.68 11.11
N ASP A 36 -4.53 9.21 12.21
CA ASP A 36 -5.22 8.45 13.28
C ASP A 36 -5.79 9.33 14.41
N ASN A 37 -5.68 10.65 14.31
CA ASN A 37 -6.28 11.56 15.28
C ASN A 37 -7.80 11.70 15.04
N ASP A 38 -8.59 10.95 15.82
CA ASP A 38 -10.00 11.19 16.22
C ASP A 38 -11.07 11.32 15.12
N LYS A 39 -10.88 10.74 13.93
CA LYS A 39 -11.92 10.73 12.87
C LYS A 39 -12.60 9.36 12.77
N ALA A 40 -13.94 9.35 12.76
CA ALA A 40 -14.77 8.15 12.63
C ALA A 40 -14.66 7.48 11.24
N ILE A 41 -14.09 8.16 10.25
CA ILE A 41 -13.91 7.66 8.89
C ILE A 41 -12.41 7.62 8.60
N PRO A 42 -11.83 6.44 8.35
CA PRO A 42 -10.43 6.31 7.97
C PRO A 42 -10.20 7.01 6.64
N ILE A 43 -9.17 7.82 6.60
CA ILE A 43 -8.78 8.57 5.42
C ILE A 43 -8.04 7.62 4.47
N GLN A 44 -8.50 7.50 3.23
CA GLN A 44 -7.95 6.59 2.23
C GLN A 44 -7.66 7.30 0.90
N PHE A 45 -6.55 6.95 0.26
CA PHE A 45 -6.27 7.33 -1.11
C PHE A 45 -6.99 6.38 -2.07
N ASN A 46 -7.69 6.93 -3.07
CA ASN A 46 -8.43 6.12 -4.03
C ASN A 46 -7.62 5.93 -5.31
N PHE A 47 -7.35 4.67 -5.65
CA PHE A 47 -6.64 4.29 -6.86
C PHE A 47 -7.39 3.20 -7.63
N GLN A 48 -7.32 3.22 -8.96
CA GLN A 48 -7.82 2.09 -9.76
C GLN A 48 -6.82 0.93 -9.75
N TYR A 49 -5.57 1.25 -10.08
CA TYR A 49 -4.47 0.30 -10.19
C TYR A 49 -3.34 0.67 -9.24
N THR A 50 -2.81 -0.32 -8.53
CA THR A 50 -1.63 -0.14 -7.67
C THR A 50 -0.57 -1.16 -8.00
N THR A 51 0.67 -0.71 -8.18
CA THR A 51 1.83 -1.59 -8.37
C THR A 51 2.79 -1.45 -7.20
N LEU A 52 3.09 -2.57 -6.54
CA LEU A 52 4.08 -2.70 -5.48
C LEU A 52 5.33 -3.39 -6.01
N PHE A 53 6.48 -2.78 -5.80
CA PHE A 53 7.76 -3.45 -5.98
C PHE A 53 8.19 -4.02 -4.64
N ALA A 54 8.12 -5.34 -4.52
CA ALA A 54 8.49 -6.06 -3.31
C ALA A 54 10.02 -6.14 -3.22
N ASN A 55 10.63 -5.07 -2.70
CA ASN A 55 12.00 -5.13 -2.22
C ASN A 55 12.01 -5.73 -0.78
N ASN A 56 13.12 -6.38 -0.44
CA ASN A 56 13.31 -7.15 0.79
C ASN A 56 13.03 -6.36 2.08
N LYS A 57 13.40 -5.07 2.14
CA LYS A 57 13.53 -4.35 3.41
C LYS A 57 12.26 -3.63 3.83
N THR A 58 11.43 -3.18 2.89
CA THR A 58 10.29 -2.31 3.21
C THR A 58 8.95 -2.89 2.80
N PHE A 59 8.91 -4.09 2.17
CA PHE A 59 7.67 -4.66 1.66
C PHE A 59 6.56 -4.76 2.72
N GLU A 60 6.85 -5.25 3.93
CA GLU A 60 5.83 -5.38 4.98
C GLU A 60 5.21 -4.01 5.34
N ASN A 61 6.03 -2.97 5.44
CA ASN A 61 5.56 -1.62 5.77
C ASN A 61 4.76 -1.00 4.62
N VAL A 62 5.24 -1.16 3.39
CA VAL A 62 4.55 -0.70 2.18
C VAL A 62 3.20 -1.41 2.06
N PHE A 63 3.18 -2.73 2.28
CA PHE A 63 1.95 -3.51 2.20
C PHE A 63 0.95 -3.09 3.29
N LYS A 64 1.40 -2.94 4.55
CA LYS A 64 0.54 -2.43 5.62
C LYS A 64 -0.05 -1.06 5.28
N PHE A 65 0.75 -0.17 4.69
CA PHE A 65 0.26 1.13 4.24
C PHE A 65 -0.83 0.98 3.17
N VAL A 66 -0.58 0.17 2.14
CA VAL A 66 -1.54 -0.10 1.05
C VAL A 66 -2.83 -0.72 1.60
N SER A 67 -2.72 -1.69 2.50
CA SER A 67 -3.86 -2.42 3.07
C SER A 67 -4.74 -1.56 4.00
N ASN A 68 -4.17 -0.52 4.62
CA ASN A 68 -4.88 0.30 5.61
C ASN A 68 -5.31 1.67 5.07
N HIS A 69 -4.55 2.24 4.13
CA HIS A 69 -4.71 3.64 3.69
C HIS A 69 -5.01 3.79 2.20
N LEU A 70 -5.05 2.70 1.42
CA LEU A 70 -5.49 2.75 0.03
C LEU A 70 -6.82 2.03 -0.14
N SER A 71 -7.67 2.63 -0.97
CA SER A 71 -8.84 2.01 -1.57
C SER A 71 -8.51 1.70 -3.04
N ILE A 72 -8.48 0.43 -3.40
CA ILE A 72 -8.12 -0.04 -4.74
C ILE A 72 -9.37 -0.61 -5.41
N SER A 73 -9.81 0.02 -6.51
CA SER A 73 -11.08 -0.37 -7.16
C SER A 73 -10.93 -1.46 -8.23
N GLU A 74 -9.73 -1.69 -8.77
CA GLU A 74 -9.53 -2.69 -9.83
C GLU A 74 -8.48 -3.74 -9.50
N SER A 75 -7.19 -3.39 -9.41
CA SER A 75 -6.15 -4.40 -9.17
C SER A 75 -4.91 -3.93 -8.42
N LEU A 76 -4.34 -4.88 -7.68
CA LEU A 76 -3.05 -4.80 -7.02
C LEU A 76 -2.04 -5.70 -7.75
N SER A 77 -1.03 -5.10 -8.36
CA SER A 77 0.09 -5.81 -8.97
C SER A 77 1.29 -5.82 -8.03
N ILE A 78 1.90 -6.98 -7.80
CA ILE A 78 3.07 -7.12 -6.94
C ILE A 78 4.22 -7.70 -7.76
N ASN A 79 5.24 -6.88 -7.98
CA ASN A 79 6.51 -7.29 -8.58
C ASN A 79 7.42 -7.90 -7.54
N LEU A 80 7.66 -9.20 -7.68
CA LEU A 80 8.57 -9.97 -6.84
C LEU A 80 9.98 -9.93 -7.41
N ASP A 81 10.90 -9.33 -6.65
CA ASP A 81 12.33 -9.45 -6.93
C ASP A 81 12.75 -10.93 -6.76
N PHE A 82 13.50 -11.47 -7.73
CA PHE A 82 14.02 -12.84 -7.68
C PHE A 82 14.93 -13.11 -6.47
N ASN A 83 15.46 -12.06 -5.84
CA ASN A 83 16.30 -12.16 -4.65
C ASN A 83 15.53 -12.27 -3.32
N ILE A 84 14.19 -12.40 -3.35
CA ILE A 84 13.38 -12.61 -2.13
C ILE A 84 13.71 -13.97 -1.50
N LYS A 85 14.12 -13.94 -0.23
CA LYS A 85 14.44 -15.15 0.56
C LYS A 85 13.17 -15.96 0.87
N GLU A 86 13.29 -17.26 1.09
CA GLU A 86 12.16 -18.16 1.33
C GLU A 86 11.22 -17.71 2.46
N HIS A 87 11.77 -17.31 3.62
CA HIS A 87 10.96 -16.80 4.73
C HIS A 87 10.13 -15.55 4.36
N GLN A 88 10.60 -14.74 3.41
CA GLN A 88 9.93 -13.53 2.96
C GLN A 88 8.80 -13.86 1.99
N LYS A 89 8.98 -14.89 1.16
CA LYS A 89 7.90 -15.46 0.37
C LYS A 89 6.78 -15.96 1.28
N ASN A 90 7.12 -16.69 2.35
CA ASN A 90 6.13 -17.16 3.32
C ASN A 90 5.38 -16.00 4.00
N ASN A 91 6.09 -14.94 4.40
CA ASN A 91 5.46 -13.75 4.96
C ASN A 91 4.52 -13.06 3.96
N LEU A 92 4.96 -12.87 2.72
CA LEU A 92 4.12 -12.34 1.64
C LEU A 92 2.86 -13.19 1.45
N PHE A 93 3.00 -14.51 1.32
CA PHE A 93 1.85 -15.39 1.12
C PHE A 93 0.89 -15.36 2.32
N ASN A 94 1.40 -15.34 3.54
CA ASN A 94 0.56 -15.20 4.74
C ASN A 94 -0.23 -13.89 4.72
N ILE A 95 0.43 -12.79 4.36
CA ILE A 95 -0.21 -11.47 4.21
C ILE A 95 -1.30 -11.51 3.14
N LEU A 96 -1.00 -12.08 1.97
CA LEU A 96 -1.97 -12.21 0.86
C LEU A 96 -3.15 -13.12 1.20
N ILE A 97 -2.94 -14.20 1.96
CA ILE A 97 -4.01 -15.10 2.40
C ILE A 97 -4.94 -14.40 3.39
N ASN A 98 -4.38 -13.61 4.31
CA ASN A 98 -5.14 -12.99 5.39
C ASN A 98 -5.82 -11.68 4.98
N GLU A 99 -5.18 -10.88 4.12
CA GLU A 99 -5.65 -9.53 3.75
C GLU A 99 -5.97 -9.38 2.26
N GLY A 100 -5.71 -10.41 1.44
CA GLY A 100 -5.91 -10.33 0.00
C GLY A 100 -7.36 -10.11 -0.43
N ASN A 101 -8.32 -10.50 0.40
CA ASN A 101 -9.75 -10.27 0.16
C ASN A 101 -10.16 -8.79 0.14
N LYS A 102 -9.28 -7.87 0.60
CA LYS A 102 -9.48 -6.42 0.48
C LYS A 102 -9.29 -5.91 -0.94
N PHE A 103 -8.64 -6.67 -1.81
CA PHE A 103 -8.31 -6.26 -3.16
C PHE A 103 -9.20 -6.99 -4.17
N PRO A 104 -9.76 -6.31 -5.18
CA PRO A 104 -10.63 -6.96 -6.16
C PRO A 104 -9.90 -8.00 -7.01
N GLN A 105 -8.67 -7.67 -7.42
CA GLN A 105 -7.79 -8.55 -8.18
C GLN A 105 -6.34 -8.38 -7.71
N ILE A 106 -5.59 -9.49 -7.68
CA ILE A 106 -4.17 -9.49 -7.32
C ILE A 106 -3.38 -10.19 -8.42
N TYR A 107 -2.37 -9.51 -8.94
CA TYR A 107 -1.43 -10.05 -9.92
C TYR A 107 -0.04 -10.17 -9.32
N LEU A 108 0.57 -11.35 -9.45
CA LEU A 108 1.96 -11.60 -9.07
C LEU A 108 2.78 -11.79 -10.34
N TRP A 109 3.88 -11.05 -10.46
CA TRP A 109 4.82 -11.18 -11.57
C TRP A 109 6.26 -10.96 -11.10
N SER A 110 7.23 -11.41 -11.89
CA SER A 110 8.65 -11.25 -11.64
C SER A 110 9.38 -10.96 -12.95
N GLN A 111 10.29 -9.99 -12.98
CA GLN A 111 11.09 -9.69 -14.18
C GLN A 111 12.24 -10.68 -14.36
N VAL A 112 12.10 -11.59 -15.33
CA VAL A 112 13.10 -12.60 -15.72
C VAL A 112 14.38 -11.93 -16.22
#